data_AF-A0A2V8LWY4-F1
#
_entry.id   AF-A0A2V8LWY4-F1
#
_cell.length_a   1.000
_cell.length_b   1.000
_cell.length_c   1.000
_cell.angle_alpha   90.00
_cell.angle_beta   90.00
_cell.angle_gamma   90.00
#
_symmetry.space_group_name_H-M   'P 1'
#
loop_
_entity.id
_entity.type
_entity.pdbx_description
1 polymer ?
#
loop_
_entity_poly.entity_id
_entity_poly.type
_entity_poly.pdbx_seq_one_letter_code
_entity_poly.pdbx_strand_id
1 'polypeptide(L)'
;AGIPDLTLDKLYDPAVNIPLGAQLWASLLRELRYPEMALAAYNGGVGNVQRWKNKWPDAPDELELFVADIGFVETKRYVMEVFRARAAYESLVNSN
;
A
#
# COMPACT_ATOMS: atom_id res chain seq x y z
N ALA A 1 14.40 9.82 11.56
CA ALA A 1 15.81 9.82 11.11
C ALA A 1 16.06 8.49 10.40
N GLY A 2 16.83 8.47 9.31
CA GLY A 2 17.16 7.23 8.59
C GLY A 2 18.01 6.28 9.42
N ILE A 3 18.01 4.99 9.06
CA ILE A 3 18.86 3.97 9.70
C ILE A 3 20.29 4.20 9.20
N PRO A 4 21.26 4.56 10.06
CA PRO A 4 22.66 4.65 9.66
C PRO A 4 23.15 3.27 9.19
N ASP A 5 23.88 3.21 8.08
CA ASP A 5 24.38 1.98 7.44
C ASP A 5 23.31 1.02 6.88
N LEU A 6 22.20 1.53 6.38
CA LEU A 6 21.28 0.72 5.58
C LEU A 6 21.95 0.34 4.25
N THR A 7 22.28 -0.94 4.09
CA THR A 7 22.67 -1.55 2.81
C THR A 7 21.48 -2.33 2.24
N LEU A 8 21.47 -2.58 0.93
CA LEU A 8 20.40 -3.38 0.31
C LEU A 8 20.32 -4.80 0.89
N ASP A 9 21.46 -5.40 1.25
CA ASP A 9 21.49 -6.75 1.82
C ASP A 9 20.79 -6.83 3.18
N LYS A 10 20.80 -5.75 3.97
CA LYS A 10 20.07 -5.69 5.24
C LYS A 10 18.56 -5.77 5.05
N LEU A 11 18.03 -5.49 3.85
CA LEU A 11 16.60 -5.64 3.57
C LEU A 11 16.16 -7.10 3.49
N TYR A 12 17.07 -8.08 3.46
CA TYR A 12 16.73 -9.50 3.59
C TYR A 12 16.53 -9.93 5.04
N ASP A 13 16.94 -9.13 6.02
CA ASP A 13 16.66 -9.38 7.44
C ASP A 13 15.23 -8.91 7.78
N PRO A 14 14.32 -9.82 8.21
CA PRO A 14 12.97 -9.44 8.61
C PRO A 14 12.94 -8.40 9.73
N ALA A 15 13.92 -8.41 10.64
CA ALA A 15 14.01 -7.44 11.74
C ALA A 15 14.29 -6.01 11.25
N VAL A 16 14.83 -5.85 10.03
CA VAL A 16 15.05 -4.57 9.37
C VAL A 16 13.92 -4.26 8.39
N ASN A 17 13.51 -5.23 7.57
CA ASN A 17 12.54 -5.02 6.50
C ASN A 17 11.13 -4.68 7.03
N ILE A 18 10.63 -5.43 8.02
CA ILE A 18 9.27 -5.27 8.53
C ILE A 18 9.05 -3.86 9.12
N PRO A 19 9.92 -3.34 10.02
CA PRO A 19 9.74 -1.99 10.54
C PRO A 19 9.84 -0.90 9.48
N LEU A 20 10.73 -1.05 8.49
CA LEU A 20 10.85 -0.09 7.39
C LEU A 20 9.61 -0.08 6.50
N GLY A 21 9.11 -1.25 6.11
CA GLY A 21 7.89 -1.40 5.34
C GLY A 21 6.68 -0.82 6.07
N ALA A 22 6.55 -1.09 7.37
CA ALA A 22 5.50 -0.53 8.21
C ALA A 22 5.58 1.00 8.32
N GLN A 23 6.78 1.57 8.44
CA GLN A 23 6.97 3.03 8.46
C GLN A 23 6.59 3.67 7.13
N LEU A 24 7.01 3.09 6.00
CA LEU A 24 6.64 3.57 4.66
C LEU A 24 5.13 3.48 4.44
N TRP A 25 4.52 2.35 4.79
CA TRP A 25 3.06 2.18 4.76
C TRP A 25 2.36 3.28 5.58
N ALA A 26 2.80 3.50 6.82
CA ALA A 26 2.20 4.49 7.71
C ALA A 26 2.38 5.93 7.20
N SER A 27 3.48 6.26 6.51
CA SER A 27 3.61 7.57 5.85
C SER A 27 2.65 7.71 4.67
N LEU A 28 2.54 6.69 3.81
CA LEU A 28 1.66 6.71 2.65
C LEU A 28 0.18 6.78 3.06
N LEU A 29 -0.21 6.02 4.08
CA LEU A 29 -1.58 6.03 4.59
C LEU A 29 -1.94 7.39 5.22
N ARG A 30 -1.01 8.03 5.93
CA ARG A 30 -1.26 9.40 6.45
C ARG A 30 -1.40 10.42 5.33
N GLU A 31 -0.59 10.32 4.28
CA GLU A 31 -0.61 11.24 3.15
C GLU A 31 -1.88 11.06 2.30
N LEU A 32 -2.24 9.81 1.98
CA LEU A 32 -3.29 9.49 1.01
C LEU A 32 -4.64 9.20 1.65
N ARG A 33 -4.68 9.01 2.98
CA ARG A 33 -5.85 8.73 3.84
C ARG A 33 -6.59 7.41 3.60
N TYR A 34 -6.48 6.83 2.41
CA TYR A 34 -7.20 5.61 2.03
C TYR A 34 -6.24 4.43 1.83
N PRO A 35 -6.53 3.24 2.40
CA PRO A 35 -5.68 2.06 2.24
C PRO A 35 -5.46 1.65 0.78
N GLU A 36 -6.46 1.75 -0.08
CA GLU A 36 -6.40 1.46 -1.51
C GLU A 36 -5.33 2.30 -2.20
N MET A 37 -5.36 3.61 -1.93
CA MET A 37 -4.41 4.58 -2.48
C MET A 37 -3.01 4.36 -1.90
N ALA A 38 -2.91 4.09 -0.61
CA ALA A 38 -1.64 3.80 0.06
C ALA A 38 -0.99 2.53 -0.48
N LEU A 39 -1.76 1.46 -0.71
CA LEU A 39 -1.26 0.20 -1.29
C LEU A 39 -0.85 0.39 -2.75
N ALA A 40 -1.66 1.14 -3.51
CA ALA A 40 -1.31 1.50 -4.88
C ALA A 40 -0.03 2.33 -4.94
N ALA A 41 0.21 3.23 -3.98
CA ALA A 41 1.44 4.01 -3.90
C ALA A 41 2.63 3.18 -3.42
N TYR A 42 2.41 2.19 -2.56
CA TYR A 42 3.46 1.30 -2.07
C TYR A 42 4.06 0.46 -3.21
N ASN A 43 3.23 -0.05 -4.13
CA ASN A 43 3.70 -0.82 -5.29
C ASN A 43 3.98 0.06 -6.52
N GLY A 44 3.08 0.99 -6.85
CA GLY A 44 3.11 1.78 -8.08
C GLY A 44 3.68 3.20 -7.92
N GLY A 45 4.02 3.63 -6.71
CA GLY A 45 4.56 4.97 -6.43
C GLY A 45 3.49 6.07 -6.33
N VAL A 46 3.70 7.01 -5.40
CA VAL A 46 2.74 8.09 -5.08
C VAL A 46 2.41 8.99 -6.28
N GLY A 47 3.38 9.29 -7.15
CA GLY A 47 3.16 10.12 -8.34
C GLY A 47 2.18 9.52 -9.34
N ASN A 48 2.09 8.19 -9.43
CA ASN A 48 1.09 7.51 -10.23
C ASN A 48 -0.30 7.62 -9.59
N VAL A 49 -0.39 7.41 -8.28
CA VAL A 49 -1.64 7.54 -7.52
C VAL A 49 -2.24 8.93 -7.65
N GLN A 50 -1.43 9.99 -7.56
CA GLN A 50 -1.90 11.37 -7.76
C GLN A 50 -2.51 11.56 -9.16
N ARG A 51 -1.94 10.94 -10.20
CA ARG A 51 -2.51 11.00 -11.56
C ARG A 51 -3.85 10.27 -11.68
N TRP A 52 -3.98 9.09 -11.08
CA TRP A 52 -5.22 8.32 -11.11
C TRP A 52 -6.33 8.98 -10.28
N LYS A 53 -5.96 9.56 -9.13
CA LYS A 53 -6.87 10.28 -8.24
C LYS A 53 -7.50 11.52 -8.88
N ASN A 54 -6.80 12.20 -9.80
CA ASN A 54 -7.36 13.39 -10.46
C ASN A 54 -8.66 13.14 -11.22
N LYS A 55 -9.00 11.87 -11.53
CA LYS A 55 -10.27 11.50 -12.16
C LYS A 55 -11.40 11.27 -11.16
N TRP A 56 -11.08 11.15 -9.87
CA TRP A 56 -11.98 10.76 -8.77
C TRP A 56 -11.76 11.70 -7.56
N PRO A 57 -12.09 13.00 -7.69
CA PRO A 57 -11.82 14.01 -6.66
C PRO A 57 -12.61 13.77 -5.36
N ASP A 58 -13.78 13.14 -5.45
CA ASP A 58 -14.69 12.84 -4.33
C ASP A 58 -14.48 11.41 -3.78
N ALA A 59 -13.20 11.01 -3.71
CA ALA A 59 -12.68 9.69 -3.38
C ALA A 59 -13.43 8.84 -2.32
N PRO A 60 -14.00 9.33 -1.21
CA PRO A 60 -14.63 8.45 -0.22
C PRO A 60 -15.77 7.58 -0.77
N ASP A 61 -16.55 8.04 -1.76
CA ASP A 61 -17.68 7.27 -2.32
C ASP A 61 -17.27 6.43 -3.54
N GLU A 62 -16.03 6.57 -4.02
CA GLU A 62 -15.57 6.09 -5.33
C GLU A 62 -14.29 5.24 -5.26
N LEU A 63 -13.92 4.71 -4.09
CA LEU A 63 -12.69 3.93 -3.93
C LEU A 63 -12.62 2.70 -4.85
N GLU A 64 -13.76 2.04 -5.11
CA GLU A 64 -13.82 0.93 -6.07
C GLU A 64 -13.53 1.40 -7.50
N LEU A 65 -14.04 2.57 -7.89
CA LEU A 65 -13.76 3.18 -9.18
C LEU A 65 -12.30 3.59 -9.30
N PHE A 66 -11.71 4.15 -8.23
CA PHE A 66 -10.28 4.41 -8.17
C PHE A 66 -9.47 3.13 -8.44
N VAL A 67 -9.77 2.03 -7.74
CA VAL A 67 -9.05 0.75 -7.93
C VAL A 67 -9.24 0.21 -9.35
N ALA A 68 -10.45 0.31 -9.90
CA ALA A 68 -10.74 -0.08 -11.28
C ALA A 68 -9.95 0.75 -12.31
N ASP A 69 -9.63 2.00 -12.00
CA ASP A 69 -8.94 2.92 -12.90
C ASP A 69 -7.41 2.97 -12.73
N ILE A 70 -6.85 2.18 -11.79
CA ILE A 70 -5.41 1.97 -11.69
C ILE A 70 -4.88 1.45 -13.04
N GLY A 71 -4.07 2.28 -13.70
CA GLY A 71 -3.60 2.02 -15.07
C GLY A 71 -2.58 0.88 -15.17
N PHE A 72 -1.89 0.57 -14.08
CA PHE A 72 -0.94 -0.55 -14.05
C PHE A 72 -1.63 -1.83 -13.56
N VAL A 73 -1.67 -2.83 -14.43
CA VAL A 73 -2.28 -4.14 -14.14
C VAL A 73 -1.64 -4.79 -12.91
N GLU A 74 -0.32 -4.68 -12.77
CA GLU A 74 0.41 -5.19 -11.61
C GLU A 74 -0.04 -4.51 -10.31
N THR A 75 -0.07 -3.18 -10.28
CA THR A 75 -0.48 -2.41 -9.09
C THR A 75 -1.92 -2.67 -8.72
N LYS A 76 -2.82 -2.78 -9.70
CA LYS A 76 -4.21 -3.16 -9.47
C LYS A 76 -4.31 -4.54 -8.82
N ARG A 77 -3.60 -5.53 -9.37
CA ARG A 77 -3.54 -6.88 -8.79
C ARG A 77 -2.97 -6.85 -7.37
N TYR A 78 -1.89 -6.11 -7.14
CA TYR A 78 -1.26 -5.98 -5.83
C TYR A 78 -2.25 -5.50 -4.76
N VAL A 79 -2.99 -4.42 -5.04
CA VAL A 79 -4.00 -3.89 -4.12
C VAL A 79 -5.03 -4.97 -3.76
N MET A 80 -5.57 -5.66 -4.78
CA MET A 80 -6.58 -6.71 -4.57
C MET A 80 -6.04 -7.90 -3.77
N GLU A 81 -4.82 -8.36 -4.05
CA GLU A 81 -4.22 -9.49 -3.32
C GLU A 81 -3.91 -9.13 -1.87
N VAL A 82 -3.48 -7.90 -1.56
CA VAL A 82 -3.23 -7.48 -0.18
C VAL A 82 -4.53 -7.44 0.63
N PHE A 83 -5.64 -6.97 0.06
CA PHE A 83 -6.94 -7.01 0.75
C PHE A 83 -7.44 -8.45 0.97
N ARG A 84 -7.23 -9.35 0.00
CA ARG A 84 -7.53 -10.78 0.18
C ARG A 84 -6.68 -11.40 1.30
N ALA A 85 -5.38 -11.13 1.30
CA ALA A 85 -4.47 -11.62 2.33
C ALA A 85 -4.87 -11.09 3.70
N ARG A 86 -5.23 -9.80 3.81
CA ARG A 86 -5.73 -9.20 5.05
C ARG A 86 -6.96 -9.95 5.58
N ALA A 87 -7.97 -10.20 4.75
CA ALA A 87 -9.17 -10.93 5.16
C ALA A 87 -8.83 -12.36 5.65
N ALA A 88 -7.90 -13.04 4.98
CA ALA A 88 -7.42 -14.35 5.41
C ALA A 88 -6.68 -14.29 6.77
N TYR A 89 -5.79 -13.32 6.96
CA TYR A 89 -5.10 -13.11 8.24
C TYR A 89 -6.06 -12.75 9.38
N GLU A 90 -7.05 -11.87 9.13
CA GLU A 90 -8.09 -11.54 10.12
C GLU A 90 -8.89 -12.78 10.51
N SER A 91 -9.26 -13.64 9.55
CA SER A 91 -9.92 -14.91 9.84
C SER A 91 -9.05 -15.83 10.69
N LEU A 92 -7.76 -15.97 10.39
CA LEU A 92 -6.85 -16.83 11.16
C LEU A 92 -6.66 -16.33 12.59
N VAL A 93 -6.50 -15.02 12.78
CA VAL A 93 -6.32 -14.41 14.10
C VAL A 93 -7.59 -14.55 14.95
N ASN A 94 -8.77 -14.35 14.34
CA ASN A 94 -10.06 -14.43 15.03
C ASN A 94 -10.59 -15.87 15.22
N SER A 95 -9.90 -16.87 14.67
CA SER A 95 -10.25 -18.30 14.84
C SER A 95 -9.53 -18.96 16.03
N ASN A 96 -8.75 -18.19 16.79
CA ASN A 96 -8.16 -18.58 18.08
C ASN A 96 -8.94 -17.94 19.25
#